data_AF-A0A3D5VIG4-F1
#
_entry.id   AF-A0A3D5VIG4-F1
#
_cell.length_a   1.000
_cell.length_b   1.000
_cell.length_c   1.000
_cell.angle_alpha   90.00
_cell.angle_beta   90.00
_cell.angle_gamma   90.00
#
_symmetry.space_group_name_H-M   'P 1'
#
loop_
_entity.id
_entity.type
_entity.pdbx_description
1 polymer ?
#
loop_
_entity_poly.entity_id
_entity_poly.type
_entity_poly.pdbx_seq_one_letter_code
_entity_poly.pdbx_strand_id
1 'polypeptide(L)'
;MIDEYREFADEFRILTEIDLSYYNQPQILRRLTAFQQKHRFGSLLDLLAALKSDPGLLRECLDRLTINVTEFFRDRDYWQVFKDNVSLLAKKKLPLRFWSAGCASGEEPYSLAFMLINMLPRTYWEIAAS
;
A
#
# COMPACT_ATOMS: atom_id res chain seq x y z
N MET A 1 -25.03 -3.94 8.21
CA MET A 1 -23.96 -3.76 7.22
C MET A 1 -23.22 -2.42 7.33
N ILE A 2 -23.84 -1.24 7.12
CA ILE A 2 -23.10 0.04 7.25
C ILE A 2 -22.68 0.30 8.70
N ASP A 3 -23.59 0.10 9.66
CA ASP A 3 -23.27 0.31 11.09
C ASP A 3 -22.29 -0.75 11.61
N GLU A 4 -22.46 -2.00 11.19
CA GLU A 4 -21.58 -3.12 11.51
C GLU A 4 -20.13 -2.91 11.00
N TYR A 5 -19.97 -2.31 9.82
CA TYR A 5 -18.65 -1.96 9.29
C TYR A 5 -17.99 -0.83 10.09
N ARG A 6 -18.77 0.17 10.52
CA ARG A 6 -18.25 1.27 11.36
C ARG A 6 -17.75 0.75 12.69
N GLU A 7 -18.56 -0.07 13.36
CA GLU A 7 -18.19 -0.71 14.62
C GLU A 7 -16.94 -1.59 14.45
N PHE A 8 -16.87 -2.38 13.37
CA PHE A 8 -15.67 -3.14 13.04
C PHE A 8 -14.45 -2.23 12.88
N ALA A 9 -14.57 -1.13 12.13
CA ALA A 9 -13.46 -0.23 11.84
C ALA A 9 -12.93 0.48 13.09
N ASP A 10 -13.82 0.92 13.98
CA ASP A 10 -13.45 1.57 15.23
C ASP A 10 -12.67 0.62 16.15
N GLU A 11 -13.19 -0.60 16.33
CA GLU A 11 -12.55 -1.63 17.16
C GLU A 11 -11.25 -2.16 16.54
N PHE A 12 -11.22 -2.30 15.21
CA PHE A 12 -10.02 -2.71 14.48
C PHE A 12 -8.90 -1.68 14.61
N ARG A 13 -9.23 -0.39 14.61
CA ARG A 13 -8.28 0.69 14.88
C ARG A 13 -7.71 0.61 16.29
N ILE A 14 -8.54 0.33 17.30
CA ILE A 14 -8.07 0.15 18.67
C ILE A 14 -7.12 -1.05 18.77
N LEU A 15 -7.41 -2.14 18.06
CA LEU A 15 -6.62 -3.37 18.09
C LEU A 15 -5.28 -3.28 17.32
N THR A 16 -5.22 -2.48 16.25
CA THR A 16 -4.10 -2.52 15.28
C THR A 16 -3.44 -1.17 14.99
N GLU A 17 -4.00 -0.08 15.53
CA GLU A 17 -3.65 1.32 15.19
C GLU A 17 -3.94 1.73 13.73
N ILE A 18 -4.44 0.82 12.90
CA ILE A 18 -4.77 1.10 11.49
C ILE A 18 -6.16 1.71 11.38
N ASP A 19 -6.22 2.93 10.85
CA ASP A 19 -7.47 3.62 10.57
C ASP A 19 -7.99 3.28 9.16
N LEU A 20 -9.04 2.44 9.10
CA LEU A 20 -9.66 1.99 7.85
C LEU A 20 -10.39 3.12 7.08
N SER A 21 -10.60 4.30 7.69
CA SER A 21 -11.25 5.44 7.02
C SER A 21 -10.39 6.06 5.92
N TYR A 22 -9.06 5.88 5.98
CA TYR A 22 -8.13 6.33 4.92
C TYR A 22 -8.13 5.42 3.69
N TYR A 23 -8.80 4.27 3.76
CA TYR A 23 -8.83 3.28 2.68
C TYR A 23 -10.14 3.33 1.90
N ASN A 24 -10.11 2.85 0.65
CA ASN A 24 -11.31 2.73 -0.16
C ASN A 24 -12.26 1.69 0.44
N GLN A 25 -13.32 2.16 1.11
CA GLN A 25 -14.26 1.33 1.87
C GLN A 25 -14.85 0.16 1.05
N PRO A 26 -15.36 0.32 -0.19
CA PRO A 26 -15.81 -0.81 -1.00
C PRO A 26 -14.76 -1.91 -1.20
N GLN A 27 -13.49 -1.55 -1.39
CA GLN A 27 -12.43 -2.53 -1.57
C GLN A 27 -12.07 -3.26 -0.28
N ILE A 28 -12.00 -2.54 0.83
CA ILE A 28 -11.75 -3.12 2.16
C ILE A 28 -12.89 -4.06 2.55
N LEU A 29 -14.14 -3.61 2.40
CA LEU A 29 -15.31 -4.43 2.71
C LEU A 29 -15.31 -5.73 1.90
N ARG A 30 -15.01 -5.67 0.60
CA ARG A 30 -14.89 -6.87 -0.24
C ARG A 30 -13.83 -7.85 0.29
N ARG A 31 -12.69 -7.36 0.77
CA ARG A 31 -11.62 -8.20 1.34
C ARG A 31 -12.00 -8.79 2.68
N LEU A 32 -12.60 -7.99 3.56
CA LEU A 32 -13.12 -8.43 4.85
C LEU A 32 -14.17 -9.51 4.67
N THR A 33 -15.15 -9.32 3.78
CA THR A 33 -16.17 -10.33 3.49
C THR A 33 -15.57 -11.60 2.89
N ALA A 34 -14.58 -11.50 2.00
CA ALA A 34 -13.89 -12.68 1.46
C ALA A 34 -13.09 -13.43 2.55
N PHE A 35 -12.48 -12.71 3.48
CA PHE A 35 -11.77 -13.29 4.64
C PHE A 35 -12.75 -13.96 5.61
N GLN A 36 -13.84 -13.27 5.94
CA GLN A 36 -14.94 -13.79 6.75
C GLN A 36 -15.49 -15.10 6.17
N GLN A 37 -15.78 -15.14 4.86
CA GLN A 37 -16.30 -16.33 4.18
C GLN A 37 -15.29 -17.49 4.18
N LYS A 38 -13.99 -17.21 3.96
CA LYS A 38 -12.92 -18.23 4.01
C LYS A 38 -12.89 -18.95 5.36
N HIS A 39 -13.03 -18.18 6.45
CA HIS A 39 -12.99 -18.69 7.83
C HIS A 39 -14.38 -19.05 8.40
N ARG A 40 -15.44 -18.93 7.58
CA ARG A 40 -16.82 -19.32 7.89
C ARG A 40 -17.44 -18.56 9.07
N PHE A 41 -17.07 -17.30 9.27
CA PHE A 41 -17.71 -16.44 10.26
C PHE A 41 -19.08 -15.95 9.77
N GLY A 42 -20.06 -15.85 10.68
CA GLY A 42 -21.44 -15.47 10.36
C GLY A 42 -21.60 -13.97 10.08
N SER A 43 -20.81 -13.15 10.75
CA SER A 43 -20.86 -11.69 10.68
C SER A 43 -19.45 -11.06 10.76
N LEU A 44 -19.34 -9.76 10.52
CA LEU A 44 -18.08 -9.04 10.73
C LEU A 44 -17.74 -8.94 12.22
N LEU A 45 -18.75 -8.90 13.10
CA LEU A 45 -18.56 -8.88 14.54
C LEU A 45 -18.03 -10.21 15.08
N ASP A 46 -18.50 -11.35 14.53
CA ASP A 46 -17.95 -12.67 14.86
C ASP A 46 -16.47 -12.77 14.47
N LEU A 47 -16.14 -12.28 13.28
CA LEU A 47 -14.75 -12.16 12.83
C LEU A 47 -13.95 -11.28 13.79
N LEU A 48 -14.46 -10.11 14.20
CA LEU A 48 -13.78 -9.20 15.12
C LEU A 48 -13.50 -9.86 16.48
N ALA A 49 -14.45 -10.61 17.04
CA ALA A 49 -14.26 -11.35 18.29
C ALA A 49 -13.15 -12.41 18.15
N ALA A 50 -13.10 -13.11 17.01
CA ALA A 50 -12.03 -14.07 16.72
C ALA A 50 -10.66 -13.36 16.57
N LEU A 51 -10.60 -12.22 15.88
CA LEU A 51 -9.36 -11.44 15.71
C LEU A 51 -8.79 -10.95 17.05
N LYS A 52 -9.65 -10.63 18.03
CA LYS A 52 -9.22 -10.24 19.39
C LYS A 52 -8.62 -11.39 20.21
N SER A 53 -8.98 -12.64 19.89
CA SER A 53 -8.58 -13.82 20.67
C SER A 53 -7.47 -14.64 20.00
N ASP A 54 -7.29 -14.53 18.69
CA ASP A 54 -6.27 -15.24 17.92
C ASP A 54 -5.32 -14.26 17.20
N PRO A 55 -4.12 -14.03 17.76
CA PRO A 55 -3.09 -13.19 17.14
C PRO A 55 -2.64 -13.68 15.76
N GLY A 56 -2.71 -15.00 15.49
CA GLY A 56 -2.36 -15.57 14.19
C GLY A 56 -3.40 -15.21 13.13
N LEU A 57 -4.68 -15.31 13.47
CA LEU A 57 -5.79 -14.88 12.62
C LEU A 57 -5.74 -13.37 12.36
N LEU A 58 -5.40 -12.57 13.37
CA LEU A 58 -5.21 -11.13 13.23
C LEU A 58 -4.11 -10.80 12.21
N ARG A 59 -2.98 -11.48 12.30
CA ARG A 59 -1.87 -11.30 11.35
C ARG A 59 -2.28 -11.69 9.93
N GLU A 60 -2.96 -12.82 9.76
CA GLU A 60 -3.46 -13.24 8.45
C GLU A 60 -4.47 -12.22 7.86
N CYS A 61 -5.33 -11.66 8.70
CA CYS A 61 -6.29 -10.63 8.30
C CYS A 61 -5.58 -9.35 7.86
N LEU A 62 -4.60 -8.89 8.64
CA LEU A 62 -3.77 -7.72 8.32
C LEU A 62 -3.07 -7.89 6.97
N ASP A 63 -2.38 -9.01 6.75
CA ASP A 63 -1.70 -9.31 5.49
C ASP A 63 -2.65 -9.31 4.28
N ARG A 64 -3.92 -9.71 4.49
CA ARG A 64 -4.96 -9.71 3.45
C ARG A 64 -5.52 -8.31 3.18
N LEU A 65 -5.57 -7.46 4.20
CA LEU A 65 -6.13 -6.12 4.13
C LEU A 65 -5.13 -5.10 3.56
N THR A 66 -3.87 -5.16 4.00
CA THR A 66 -2.81 -4.30 3.48
C THR A 66 -2.41 -4.76 2.09
N ILE A 67 -2.45 -3.86 1.11
CA ILE A 67 -2.00 -4.16 -0.26
C ILE A 67 -0.48 -4.33 -0.23
N ASN A 68 0.00 -5.57 -0.17
CA ASN A 68 1.41 -5.90 -0.45
C ASN A 68 1.58 -6.29 -1.92
N VAL A 69 0.98 -5.52 -2.84
CA VAL A 69 1.22 -5.71 -4.27
C VAL A 69 1.73 -4.40 -4.85
N THR A 70 3.03 -4.37 -4.96
CA THR A 70 3.84 -3.41 -5.68
C THR A 70 4.44 -4.24 -6.81
N GLU A 71 4.26 -3.78 -8.03
CA GLU A 71 4.84 -4.41 -9.20
C GLU A 71 5.76 -3.41 -9.87
N PHE A 72 6.78 -3.92 -10.56
CA PHE A 72 7.67 -3.06 -11.32
C PHE A 72 6.87 -2.26 -12.35
N PHE A 73 7.06 -0.94 -12.34
CA PHE A 73 6.43 0.01 -13.24
C PHE A 73 4.90 -0.03 -13.18
N ARG A 74 4.35 -0.15 -11.98
CA ARG A 74 2.90 0.01 -11.73
C ARG A 74 2.40 1.30 -12.38
N ASP A 75 1.28 1.18 -13.10
CA ASP A 75 0.66 2.26 -13.88
C ASP A 75 1.63 2.93 -14.87
N ARG A 76 2.08 2.16 -15.89
CA ARG A 76 3.13 2.55 -16.86
C ARG A 76 2.99 3.94 -17.49
N ASP A 77 1.76 4.41 -17.70
CA ASP A 77 1.52 5.74 -18.27
C ASP A 77 2.04 6.86 -17.36
N TYR A 78 1.98 6.68 -16.03
CA TYR A 78 2.56 7.62 -15.08
C TYR A 78 4.08 7.67 -15.19
N TRP A 79 4.72 6.52 -15.39
CA TRP A 79 6.18 6.46 -15.57
C TRP A 79 6.63 7.21 -16.82
N GLN A 80 5.83 7.18 -17.90
CA GLN A 80 6.14 7.95 -19.10
C GLN A 80 6.08 9.46 -18.84
N VAL A 81 5.02 9.95 -18.19
CA VAL A 81 4.90 11.37 -17.80
C VAL A 81 6.01 11.78 -16.83
N PHE A 82 6.30 10.93 -15.85
CA PHE A 82 7.34 11.16 -14.86
C PHE A 82 8.73 11.25 -15.51
N LYS A 83 9.02 10.37 -16.46
CA LYS A 83 10.26 10.38 -17.26
C LYS A 83 10.47 11.71 -17.99
N ASP A 84 9.42 12.24 -18.59
CA ASP A 84 9.48 13.51 -19.33
C ASP A 84 9.78 14.68 -18.37
N ASN A 85 9.14 14.69 -17.20
CA ASN A 85 9.41 15.68 -16.16
C ASN A 85 10.85 15.60 -15.62
N VAL A 86 11.35 14.40 -15.34
CA VAL A 86 12.75 14.19 -14.90
C VAL A 86 13.73 14.69 -15.97
N SER A 87 13.45 14.42 -17.25
CA SER A 87 14.29 14.89 -18.36
C SER A 87 14.36 16.42 -18.43
N LEU A 88 13.25 17.11 -18.17
CA LEU A 88 13.22 18.57 -18.09
C LEU A 88 14.01 19.11 -16.89
N LEU A 89 13.90 18.46 -15.73
CA LEU A 89 14.65 18.84 -14.53
C LEU A 89 16.15 18.61 -14.68
N ALA A 90 16.55 17.51 -15.32
CA ALA A 90 17.96 17.19 -15.57
C ALA A 90 18.70 18.27 -16.38
N LYS A 91 18.00 19.00 -17.26
CA LYS A 91 18.58 20.13 -18.01
C LYS A 91 19.10 21.24 -17.10
N LYS A 92 18.58 21.37 -15.87
CA LYS A 92 19.00 22.40 -14.91
C LYS A 92 20.36 22.13 -14.28
N LYS A 93 20.99 20.98 -14.54
CA LYS A 93 22.31 20.64 -14.02
C LYS A 93 22.43 20.66 -12.47
N LEU A 94 21.32 20.44 -11.75
CA LEU A 94 21.27 20.19 -10.30
C LEU A 94 21.05 18.70 -9.96
N PRO A 95 21.63 18.20 -8.84
CA PRO A 95 21.35 16.86 -8.32
C PRO A 95 19.86 16.66 -8.03
N LEU A 96 19.33 15.48 -8.35
CA LEU A 96 17.91 15.14 -8.14
C LEU A 96 17.75 14.21 -6.94
N ARG A 97 16.80 14.52 -6.06
CA ARG A 97 16.48 13.73 -4.88
C ARG A 97 15.05 13.25 -4.98
N PHE A 98 14.83 11.95 -4.84
CA PHE A 98 13.51 11.33 -4.93
C PHE A 98 13.16 10.64 -3.62
N TRP A 99 11.86 10.63 -3.29
CA TRP A 99 11.33 9.88 -2.15
C TRP A 99 10.18 9.00 -2.63
N SER A 100 10.30 7.69 -2.44
CA SER A 100 9.21 6.74 -2.58
C SER A 100 8.64 6.46 -1.18
N ALA A 101 7.44 6.97 -0.92
CA ALA A 101 6.78 6.86 0.37
C ALA A 101 5.73 5.74 0.33
N GLY A 102 5.81 4.80 1.27
CA GLY A 102 4.96 3.62 1.29
C GLY A 102 5.39 2.58 0.25
N CYS A 103 6.70 2.33 0.11
CA CYS A 103 7.22 1.52 -1.00
C CYS A 103 6.95 0.01 -0.90
N ALA A 104 6.23 -0.45 0.13
CA ALA A 104 5.90 -1.87 0.37
C ALA A 104 7.14 -2.78 0.22
N SER A 105 7.17 -3.75 -0.71
CA SER A 105 8.34 -4.62 -0.96
C SER A 105 9.45 -4.00 -1.82
N GLY A 106 9.31 -2.76 -2.27
CA GLY A 106 10.38 -1.96 -2.87
C GLY A 106 10.42 -1.90 -4.39
N GLU A 107 9.48 -2.51 -5.12
CA GLU A 107 9.51 -2.52 -6.59
C GLU A 107 9.38 -1.12 -7.18
N GLU A 108 8.65 -0.19 -6.55
CA GLU A 108 8.57 1.21 -6.97
C GLU A 108 9.92 1.95 -6.95
N PRO A 109 10.67 2.03 -5.82
CA PRO A 109 11.98 2.68 -5.81
C PRO A 109 13.00 1.98 -6.72
N TYR A 110 12.87 0.67 -6.95
CA TYR A 110 13.68 -0.04 -7.94
C TYR A 110 13.29 0.32 -9.39
N SER A 111 12.00 0.41 -9.72
CA SER A 111 11.54 0.91 -11.02
C SER A 111 12.03 2.31 -11.29
N LEU A 112 12.03 3.17 -10.28
CA LEU A 112 12.62 4.50 -10.35
C LEU A 112 14.12 4.43 -10.62
N ALA A 113 14.86 3.58 -9.90
CA ALA A 113 16.29 3.38 -10.12
C ALA A 113 16.60 2.87 -11.54
N PHE A 114 15.84 1.89 -12.04
CA PHE A 114 15.98 1.36 -13.41
C PHE A 114 15.67 2.42 -14.46
N MET A 115 14.69 3.28 -14.23
CA MET A 115 14.43 4.40 -15.13
C MET A 115 15.60 5.39 -15.12
N LEU A 116 16.06 5.81 -13.94
CA LEU A 116 17.11 6.83 -13.78
C LEU A 116 18.47 6.37 -14.29
N ILE A 117 18.86 5.11 -14.07
CA ILE A 117 20.16 4.59 -14.53
C ILE A 117 20.28 4.58 -16.07
N ASN A 118 19.16 4.44 -16.77
CA ASN A 118 19.08 4.50 -18.22
C ASN A 118 19.09 5.94 -18.77
N MET A 119 18.91 6.95 -17.91
CA MET A 119 18.75 8.34 -18.32
C MET A 119 19.88 9.24 -17.85
N LEU A 120 20.41 9.00 -16.66
CA LEU A 120 21.28 9.91 -15.93
C LEU A 120 22.43 9.15 -15.25
N PRO A 121 23.64 9.74 -15.18
CA PRO A 121 24.75 9.18 -14.42
C PRO A 121 24.40 8.97 -12.94
N ARG A 122 24.92 7.90 -12.32
CA ARG A 122 24.60 7.54 -10.93
C ARG A 122 24.98 8.59 -9.89
N THR A 123 25.98 9.43 -10.15
CA THR A 123 26.40 10.53 -9.24
C THR A 123 25.40 11.67 -9.15
N TYR A 124 24.32 11.61 -9.93
CA TYR A 124 23.45 12.74 -10.20
C TYR A 124 22.10 12.66 -9.45
N TRP A 125 21.80 11.51 -8.86
CA TRP A 125 20.52 11.27 -8.24
C TRP A 125 20.61 10.33 -7.03
N GLU A 126 19.71 10.56 -6.07
CA GLU A 126 19.50 9.68 -4.92
C GLU A 126 18.01 9.37 -4.72
N ILE A 127 17.74 8.20 -4.16
CA ILE A 127 16.38 7.74 -3.83
C ILE A 127 16.36 7.39 -2.34
N ALA A 128 15.45 8.00 -1.60
CA ALA A 128 15.03 7.55 -0.28
C ALA A 128 13.74 6.73 -0.42
N ALA A 129 13.64 5.62 0.32
CA ALA A 129 12.45 4.76 0.34
C ALA A 129 12.06 4.51 1.81
N SER A 130 10.76 4.62 2.12
CA SER A 130 10.21 4.47 3.48
C SER A 130 8.89 3.74 3.45
#